data_AF-A0A7X5N203-F1
#
_entry.id   AF-A0A7X5N203-F1
#
_cell.length_a   1.000
_cell.length_b   1.000
_cell.length_c   1.000
_cell.angle_alpha   90.00
_cell.angle_beta   90.00
_cell.angle_gamma   90.00
#
_symmetry.space_group_name_H-M   'P 1'
#
loop_
_entity.id
_entity.type
_entity.pdbx_description
1 polymer ?
#
loop_
_entity_poly.entity_id
_entity_poly.type
_entity_poly.pdbx_seq_one_letter_code
_entity_poly.pdbx_strand_id
1 'polypeptide(L)'
;PDTQLYGFKVLDDAGNGRDSWMIKAVQQVAAINERAGELVIHGVNLSLGGYFDPESYGCGFTPLCNELRRLWRQGVLVVVAAGNEGLAWLMRNDGDAYPANMDLSISDPGNLEDAIVVGSVHKSSPHNYGVSYFSSRGPTADGRGKPD
;
A
#
# COMPACT_ATOMS: atom_id res chain seq x y z
N PRO A 1 9.40 6.52 20.38
CA PRO A 1 9.66 5.10 20.72
C PRO A 1 8.63 4.49 21.69
N ASP A 2 7.80 5.32 22.32
CA ASP A 2 6.82 4.90 23.35
C ASP A 2 5.48 4.38 22.78
N THR A 3 5.37 4.27 21.46
CA THR A 3 4.17 3.77 20.78
C THR A 3 3.98 2.28 21.05
N GLN A 4 2.78 1.90 21.48
CA GLN A 4 2.40 0.49 21.62
C GLN A 4 2.12 -0.13 20.26
N LEU A 5 2.57 -1.37 20.06
CA LEU A 5 2.43 -2.09 18.80
C LEU A 5 1.45 -3.25 18.93
N TYR A 6 0.52 -3.33 17.98
CA TYR A 6 -0.36 -4.48 17.80
C TYR A 6 0.10 -5.24 16.55
N GLY A 7 0.48 -6.51 16.73
CA GLY A 7 0.95 -7.37 15.65
C GLY A 7 -0.19 -8.17 15.01
N PHE A 8 -0.48 -7.91 13.74
CA PHE A 8 -1.42 -8.70 12.93
C PHE A 8 -0.67 -9.40 11.80
N LYS A 9 -0.34 -10.68 11.97
CA LYS A 9 0.35 -11.47 10.93
C LYS A 9 -0.61 -11.80 9.80
N VAL A 10 -0.41 -11.18 8.64
CA VAL A 10 -1.21 -11.37 7.42
C VAL A 10 -0.40 -11.87 6.22
N LEU A 11 0.89 -12.13 6.42
CA LEU A 11 1.78 -12.71 5.43
C LEU A 11 2.33 -14.04 5.95
N ASP A 12 2.57 -14.98 5.05
CA ASP A 12 3.30 -16.20 5.34
C ASP A 12 4.81 -15.94 5.47
N ASP A 13 5.58 -17.00 5.74
CA ASP A 13 7.02 -16.90 5.96
C ASP A 13 7.82 -16.57 4.68
N ALA A 14 7.18 -16.67 3.51
CA ALA A 14 7.74 -16.24 2.23
C ALA A 14 7.29 -14.82 1.82
N GLY A 15 6.53 -14.13 2.67
CA GLY A 15 6.02 -12.78 2.40
C GLY A 15 4.77 -12.74 1.52
N ASN A 16 4.14 -13.88 1.24
CA ASN A 16 2.90 -13.91 0.46
C ASN A 16 1.69 -13.71 1.37
N GLY A 17 0.72 -12.95 0.87
CA GLY A 17 -0.53 -12.65 1.55
C GLY A 17 -1.75 -12.97 0.70
N ARG A 18 -2.92 -12.89 1.33
CA ARG A 18 -4.21 -12.87 0.65
C ARG A 18 -5.00 -11.67 1.14
N ASP A 19 -5.75 -11.03 0.24
CA ASP A 19 -6.62 -9.90 0.61
C ASP A 19 -7.56 -10.26 1.75
N SER A 20 -8.08 -11.49 1.76
CA SER A 20 -8.96 -11.96 2.84
C SER A 20 -8.28 -12.01 4.22
N TRP A 21 -6.97 -12.20 4.31
CA TRP A 21 -6.23 -12.15 5.57
C TRP A 21 -6.04 -10.70 6.02
N MET A 22 -5.73 -9.80 5.08
CA MET A 22 -5.57 -8.37 5.34
C MET A 22 -6.90 -7.75 5.77
N ILE A 23 -7.99 -8.06 5.06
CA ILE A 23 -9.35 -7.64 5.40
C ILE A 23 -9.74 -8.07 6.81
N LYS A 24 -9.48 -9.33 7.19
CA LYS A 24 -9.75 -9.81 8.55
C LYS A 24 -8.96 -9.05 9.62
N ALA A 25 -7.70 -8.71 9.35
CA ALA A 25 -6.90 -7.92 10.27
C ALA A 25 -7.46 -6.48 10.41
N VAL A 26 -7.80 -5.83 9.31
CA VAL A 26 -8.43 -4.50 9.31
C VAL A 26 -9.76 -4.51 10.08
N GLN A 27 -10.59 -5.53 9.85
CA GLN A 27 -11.84 -5.72 10.59
C GLN A 27 -11.60 -5.96 12.09
N GLN A 28 -10.52 -6.67 12.46
CA GLN A 28 -10.16 -6.87 13.85
C GLN A 28 -9.73 -5.56 14.53
N VAL A 29 -9.01 -4.68 13.83
CA VAL A 29 -8.67 -3.34 14.33
C VAL A 29 -9.94 -2.53 14.57
N ALA A 30 -10.85 -2.51 13.59
CA ALA A 30 -12.14 -1.84 13.72
C ALA A 30 -12.93 -2.38 14.93
N ALA A 31 -13.00 -3.70 15.09
CA ALA A 31 -13.71 -4.33 16.20
C ALA A 31 -13.09 -4.02 17.57
N ILE A 32 -11.77 -3.83 17.67
CA ILE A 32 -11.11 -3.42 18.91
C ILE A 32 -11.55 -2.00 19.30
N ASN A 33 -11.50 -1.06 18.36
CA ASN A 33 -11.92 0.33 18.59
C ASN A 33 -13.43 0.40 18.91
N GLU A 34 -14.27 -0.29 18.15
CA GLU A 34 -15.73 -0.34 18.37
C GLU A 34 -16.07 -0.89 19.77
N ARG A 35 -15.40 -1.95 20.23
CA ARG A 35 -15.64 -2.54 21.57
C ARG A 35 -15.17 -1.64 22.71
N ALA A 36 -14.10 -0.88 22.49
CA ALA A 36 -13.60 0.06 23.49
C ALA A 36 -14.50 1.30 23.63
N GLY A 37 -15.25 1.65 22.57
CA GLY A 37 -16.04 2.88 22.53
C GLY A 37 -15.17 4.14 22.35
N GLU A 38 -13.88 3.97 22.14
CA GLU A 38 -12.88 5.01 21.91
C GLU A 38 -11.78 4.52 20.96
N LEU A 39 -10.97 5.44 20.46
CA LEU A 39 -9.89 5.14 19.52
C LEU A 39 -8.67 4.58 20.27
N VAL A 40 -8.55 3.25 20.35
CA VAL A 40 -7.41 2.57 20.98
C VAL A 40 -6.25 2.42 20.00
N ILE A 41 -6.55 1.96 18.78
CA ILE A 41 -5.59 1.86 17.68
C ILE A 41 -5.76 3.10 16.81
N HIS A 42 -4.81 4.02 16.93
CA HIS A 42 -4.82 5.32 16.25
C HIS A 42 -4.38 5.25 14.79
N GLY A 43 -3.63 4.22 14.41
CA GLY A 43 -3.13 4.08 13.06
C GLY A 43 -2.72 2.66 12.70
N VAL A 44 -2.69 2.38 11.40
CA VAL A 44 -2.24 1.12 10.82
C VAL A 44 -1.16 1.38 9.77
N ASN A 45 -0.15 0.52 9.76
CA ASN A 45 0.92 0.52 8.76
C ASN A 45 0.85 -0.78 7.94
N LEU A 46 0.66 -0.66 6.63
CA LEU A 46 0.61 -1.76 5.70
C LEU A 46 1.80 -1.63 4.73
N SER A 47 2.90 -2.29 5.07
CA SER A 47 4.08 -2.41 4.20
C SER A 47 3.92 -3.58 3.23
N LEU A 48 2.81 -3.58 2.50
CA LEU A 48 2.41 -4.59 1.53
C LEU A 48 1.55 -3.93 0.46
N GLY A 49 1.46 -4.59 -0.69
CA GLY A 49 0.65 -4.16 -1.81
C GLY A 49 0.63 -5.26 -2.86
N GLY A 50 -0.26 -5.14 -3.83
CA GLY A 50 -0.41 -6.12 -4.88
C GLY A 50 -1.21 -5.63 -6.06
N TYR A 51 -1.22 -6.47 -7.08
CA TYR A 51 -2.06 -6.29 -8.26
C TYR A 51 -3.54 -6.30 -7.87
N PHE A 52 -4.33 -5.44 -8.52
CA PHE A 52 -5.79 -5.44 -8.43
C PHE A 52 -6.39 -5.60 -9.81
N ASP A 53 -7.61 -6.11 -9.89
CA ASP A 53 -8.37 -6.15 -11.14
C ASP A 53 -9.06 -4.79 -11.39
N PRO A 54 -8.55 -3.97 -12.33
CA PRO A 54 -9.13 -2.66 -12.60
C PRO A 54 -10.50 -2.76 -13.29
N GLU A 55 -10.81 -3.86 -13.97
CA GLU A 55 -12.11 -4.04 -14.66
C GLU A 55 -13.24 -4.23 -13.65
N SER A 56 -12.97 -4.99 -12.59
CA SER A 56 -13.94 -5.28 -11.54
C SER A 56 -14.03 -4.18 -10.48
N TYR A 57 -12.90 -3.58 -10.10
CA TYR A 57 -12.82 -2.72 -8.91
C TYR A 57 -12.41 -1.28 -9.20
N GLY A 58 -12.01 -0.93 -10.43
CA GLY A 58 -11.45 0.38 -10.71
C GLY A 58 -10.28 0.71 -9.79
N CYS A 59 -10.02 2.00 -9.56
CA CYS A 59 -8.87 2.46 -8.78
C CYS A 59 -9.28 2.80 -7.34
N GLY A 60 -8.80 2.02 -6.34
CA GLY A 60 -9.06 2.29 -4.92
C GLY A 60 -10.43 1.84 -4.39
N PHE A 61 -11.08 0.85 -5.03
CA PHE A 61 -12.36 0.27 -4.57
C PHE A 61 -12.34 -1.26 -4.45
N THR A 62 -11.16 -1.87 -4.35
CA THR A 62 -11.05 -3.29 -3.98
C THR A 62 -11.69 -3.54 -2.61
N PRO A 63 -12.06 -4.79 -2.28
CA PRO A 63 -12.57 -5.12 -0.95
C PRO A 63 -11.64 -4.68 0.18
N LEU A 64 -10.32 -4.77 -0.01
CA LEU A 64 -9.33 -4.27 0.94
C LEU A 64 -9.39 -2.75 1.08
N CYS A 65 -9.40 -2.01 -0.03
CA CYS A 65 -9.55 -0.55 -0.01
C CYS A 65 -10.83 -0.08 0.68
N ASN A 66 -11.96 -0.75 0.44
CA ASN A 66 -13.23 -0.40 1.07
C ASN A 66 -13.20 -0.60 2.59
N GLU A 67 -12.56 -1.66 3.08
CA GLU A 67 -12.40 -1.91 4.51
C GLU A 67 -11.42 -0.92 5.16
N LEU A 68 -10.32 -0.57 4.46
CA LEU A 68 -9.40 0.47 4.92
C LEU A 68 -10.10 1.84 4.98
N ARG A 69 -10.93 2.18 4.00
CA ARG A 69 -11.76 3.41 4.01
C ARG A 69 -12.74 3.41 5.17
N ARG A 70 -13.37 2.26 5.48
CA ARG A 70 -14.24 2.13 6.66
C ARG A 70 -13.45 2.38 7.94
N LEU A 71 -12.26 1.81 8.06
CA LEU A 71 -11.38 2.00 9.20
C LEU A 71 -10.94 3.47 9.34
N TRP A 72 -10.57 4.11 8.23
CA TRP A 72 -10.25 5.54 8.19
C TRP A 72 -11.40 6.42 8.68
N ARG A 73 -12.64 6.11 8.29
CA ARG A 73 -13.85 6.80 8.78
C ARG A 73 -14.07 6.68 10.29
N GLN A 74 -13.46 5.72 10.96
CA GLN A 74 -13.46 5.62 12.43
C GLN A 74 -12.42 6.55 13.09
N GLY A 75 -11.61 7.27 12.29
CA GLY A 75 -10.55 8.15 12.77
C GLY A 75 -9.16 7.50 12.83
N VAL A 76 -9.00 6.29 12.29
CA VAL A 76 -7.71 5.59 12.25
C VAL A 76 -6.89 6.08 11.05
N LEU A 77 -5.64 6.46 11.29
CA LEU A 77 -4.71 6.80 10.21
C LEU A 77 -4.28 5.53 9.45
N VAL A 78 -4.39 5.55 8.12
CA VAL A 78 -3.99 4.43 7.27
C VAL A 78 -2.74 4.82 6.50
N VAL A 79 -1.62 4.13 6.76
CA VAL A 79 -0.35 4.34 6.07
C VAL A 79 -0.03 3.08 5.25
N VAL A 80 0.22 3.26 3.95
CA VAL A 80 0.47 2.18 3.00
C VAL A 80 1.74 2.45 2.21
N ALA A 81 2.44 1.38 1.81
CA ALA A 81 3.58 1.52 0.90
C ALA A 81 3.10 1.87 -0.52
N ALA A 82 3.86 2.71 -1.23
CA ALA A 82 3.59 3.01 -2.64
C ALA A 82 3.73 1.79 -3.55
N GLY A 83 4.61 0.86 -3.18
CA GLY A 83 5.00 -0.29 -3.99
C GLY A 83 6.46 -0.24 -4.44
N ASN A 84 6.92 -1.36 -5.01
CA ASN A 84 8.28 -1.56 -5.49
C ASN A 84 8.34 -1.79 -7.02
N GLU A 85 7.28 -1.41 -7.73
CA GLU A 85 7.06 -1.65 -9.16
C GLU A 85 7.53 -0.47 -10.03
N GLY A 86 8.27 0.49 -9.47
CA GLY A 86 8.79 1.64 -10.21
C GLY A 86 9.83 1.27 -11.27
N LEU A 87 10.45 0.09 -11.17
CA LEU A 87 11.32 -0.48 -12.19
C LEU A 87 10.82 -1.88 -12.55
N ALA A 88 10.46 -2.08 -13.81
CA ALA A 88 10.11 -3.38 -14.35
C ALA A 88 11.19 -3.90 -15.30
N TRP A 89 11.33 -5.23 -15.37
CA TRP A 89 12.17 -5.89 -16.37
C TRP A 89 11.27 -6.39 -17.50
N LEU A 90 11.38 -5.75 -18.67
CA LEU A 90 10.62 -6.13 -19.85
C LEU A 90 11.41 -7.13 -20.68
N MET A 91 10.72 -8.10 -21.26
CA MET A 91 11.34 -9.11 -22.13
C MET A 91 11.25 -8.64 -23.58
N ARG A 92 12.39 -8.65 -24.29
CA ARG A 92 12.40 -8.48 -25.75
C ARG A 92 12.05 -9.77 -26.47
N ASN A 93 11.68 -9.66 -27.74
CA ASN A 93 11.38 -10.79 -28.61
C ASN A 93 12.57 -11.75 -28.81
N ASP A 94 13.80 -11.26 -28.59
CA ASP A 94 15.04 -12.05 -28.64
C ASP A 94 15.34 -12.79 -27.32
N GLY A 95 14.53 -12.57 -26.26
CA GLY A 95 14.69 -13.19 -24.95
C GLY A 95 15.54 -12.39 -23.96
N ASP A 96 16.03 -11.20 -24.34
CA ASP A 96 16.81 -10.36 -23.44
C ASP A 96 15.90 -9.47 -22.58
N ALA A 97 16.13 -9.51 -21.25
CA ALA A 97 15.47 -8.63 -20.30
C ALA A 97 16.16 -7.26 -20.27
N TYR A 98 15.38 -6.18 -20.28
CA TYR A 98 15.89 -4.82 -20.13
C TYR A 98 15.08 -4.03 -19.09
N PRO A 99 15.72 -3.12 -18.33
CA PRO A 99 15.05 -2.35 -17.31
C PRO A 99 14.21 -1.24 -17.97
N ALA A 100 12.97 -1.09 -17.52
CA ALA A 100 12.06 -0.02 -17.91
C ALA A 100 11.58 0.71 -16.65
N ASN A 101 11.72 2.03 -16.66
CA ASN A 101 11.15 2.88 -15.63
C ASN A 101 9.63 2.96 -15.87
N MET A 102 8.86 2.65 -14.84
CA MET A 102 7.40 2.56 -14.92
C MET A 102 6.75 3.73 -14.18
N ASP A 103 6.14 4.62 -14.94
CA ASP A 103 5.14 5.55 -14.42
C ASP A 103 3.81 4.79 -14.20
N LEU A 104 2.87 5.39 -13.45
CA LEU A 104 1.56 4.78 -13.15
C LEU A 104 1.65 3.40 -12.46
N SER A 105 2.65 3.23 -11.58
CA SER A 105 2.96 1.95 -10.93
C SER A 105 2.39 1.82 -9.51
N ILE A 106 1.52 2.74 -9.08
CA ILE A 106 0.83 2.67 -7.79
C ILE A 106 -0.24 1.57 -7.83
N SER A 107 -0.06 0.56 -6.99
CA SER A 107 -0.93 -0.62 -6.89
C SER A 107 -1.95 -0.49 -5.74
N ASP A 108 -2.72 -1.55 -5.50
CA ASP A 108 -3.60 -1.62 -4.32
C ASP A 108 -2.78 -2.03 -3.08
N PRO A 109 -3.05 -1.50 -1.88
CA PRO A 109 -4.00 -0.43 -1.54
C PRO A 109 -3.42 0.99 -1.65
N GLY A 110 -2.22 1.15 -2.25
CA GLY A 110 -1.60 2.47 -2.49
C GLY A 110 -2.42 3.41 -3.38
N ASN A 111 -3.39 2.87 -4.11
CA ASN A 111 -4.35 3.61 -4.90
C ASN A 111 -5.56 4.12 -4.07
N LEU A 112 -5.63 3.88 -2.76
CA LEU A 112 -6.68 4.41 -1.90
C LEU A 112 -6.48 5.91 -1.63
N GLU A 113 -7.49 6.73 -1.89
CA GLU A 113 -7.43 8.18 -1.69
C GLU A 113 -7.21 8.56 -0.21
N ASP A 114 -7.94 7.87 0.68
CA ASP A 114 -7.99 8.13 2.11
C ASP A 114 -6.68 7.77 2.85
N ALA A 115 -5.81 6.98 2.22
CA ALA A 115 -4.56 6.51 2.82
C ALA A 115 -3.40 7.47 2.58
N ILE A 116 -2.44 7.48 3.49
CA ILE A 116 -1.12 8.10 3.29
C ILE A 116 -0.23 7.07 2.60
N VAL A 117 0.19 7.35 1.37
CA VAL A 117 0.91 6.44 0.50
C VAL A 117 2.36 6.88 0.46
N VAL A 118 3.26 6.04 0.98
CA VAL A 118 4.64 6.43 1.24
C VAL A 118 5.59 5.79 0.22
N GLY A 119 6.31 6.63 -0.52
CA GLY A 119 7.39 6.23 -1.43
C GLY A 119 8.73 5.96 -0.72
N SER A 120 9.72 5.51 -1.49
CA SER A 120 11.08 5.25 -0.99
C SER A 120 12.10 6.22 -1.59
N VAL A 121 12.99 6.75 -0.75
CA VAL A 121 14.11 7.63 -1.15
C VAL A 121 15.45 6.97 -0.87
N HIS A 122 16.49 7.48 -1.52
CA HIS A 122 17.84 6.95 -1.39
C HIS A 122 18.34 7.00 0.08
N LYS A 123 18.79 5.85 0.59
CA LYS A 123 19.15 5.63 2.01
C LYS A 123 20.15 6.64 2.59
N SER A 124 21.23 6.96 1.86
CA SER A 124 22.33 7.77 2.39
C SER A 124 22.35 9.22 1.90
N SER A 125 21.60 9.54 0.84
CA SER A 125 21.68 10.86 0.21
C SER A 125 20.39 11.17 -0.57
N PRO A 126 19.25 11.26 0.12
CA PRO A 126 17.94 11.43 -0.51
C PRO A 126 17.82 12.76 -1.25
N HIS A 127 18.51 13.81 -0.81
CA HIS A 127 18.50 15.12 -1.48
C HIS A 127 19.34 15.16 -2.76
N ASN A 128 20.31 14.25 -2.93
CA ASN A 128 21.15 14.19 -4.13
C ASN A 128 20.65 13.15 -5.14
N TYR A 129 20.29 11.96 -4.66
CA TYR A 129 19.87 10.84 -5.52
C TYR A 129 18.35 10.71 -5.65
N GLY A 130 17.59 11.42 -4.81
CA GLY A 130 16.14 11.45 -4.91
C GLY A 130 15.46 10.13 -4.55
N VAL A 131 14.39 9.86 -5.29
CA VAL A 131 13.52 8.68 -5.14
C VAL A 131 14.26 7.42 -5.59
N SER A 132 14.14 6.35 -4.80
CA SER A 132 14.71 5.04 -5.13
C SER A 132 14.15 4.53 -6.46
N TYR A 133 15.00 3.92 -7.30
CA TYR A 133 14.60 3.49 -8.65
C TYR A 133 13.39 2.55 -8.63
N PHE A 134 13.30 1.67 -7.62
CA PHE A 134 12.21 0.70 -7.46
C PHE A 134 10.93 1.29 -6.87
N SER A 135 10.97 2.47 -6.24
CA SER A 135 9.77 3.06 -5.64
C SER A 135 8.71 3.26 -6.72
N SER A 136 7.52 2.73 -6.51
CA SER A 136 6.39 2.98 -7.41
C SER A 136 6.10 4.48 -7.53
N ARG A 137 5.67 4.87 -8.72
CA ARG A 137 5.52 6.27 -9.15
C ARG A 137 4.09 6.53 -9.56
N GLY A 138 3.64 7.73 -9.19
CA GLY A 138 2.35 8.25 -9.56
C GLY A 138 2.19 8.59 -11.05
N PRO A 139 1.01 9.10 -11.41
CA PRO A 139 -0.19 9.13 -10.55
C PRO A 139 -0.79 7.72 -10.35
N THR A 140 -1.89 7.60 -9.63
CA THR A 140 -2.72 6.38 -9.68
C THR A 140 -3.28 6.16 -11.08
N ALA A 141 -3.83 4.96 -11.36
CA ALA A 141 -4.40 4.64 -12.67
C ALA A 141 -5.54 5.57 -13.12
N ASP A 142 -6.23 6.24 -12.18
CA ASP A 142 -7.27 7.24 -12.42
C ASP A 142 -6.78 8.70 -12.32
N GLY A 143 -5.46 8.91 -12.19
CA GLY A 143 -4.85 10.24 -12.26
C GLY A 143 -4.74 11.00 -10.93
N ARG A 144 -5.06 10.39 -9.78
CA ARG A 144 -4.88 11.03 -8.47
C ARG A 144 -3.40 11.10 -8.10
N GLY A 145 -3.03 12.17 -7.38
CA GLY A 145 -1.67 12.41 -6.92
C GLY A 145 -1.29 11.50 -5.76
N LYS A 146 -0.78 10.30 -6.06
CA LYS A 146 -0.07 9.40 -5.12
C LYS A 146 1.29 9.02 -5.72
N PRO A 147 2.34 8.71 -4.94
CA PRO A 147 2.39 8.75 -3.48
C PRO A 147 2.30 10.18 -2.91
N ASP A 148 1.99 10.30 -1.62
CA ASP A 148 1.92 11.57 -0.88
C ASP A 148 3.32 12.06 -0.46
#